data_AF-A0A973EDD4-F1
#
_entry.id   AF-A0A973EDD4-F1
#
_cell.length_a   1.000
_cell.length_b   1.000
_cell.length_c   1.000
_cell.angle_alpha   90.00
_cell.angle_beta   90.00
_cell.angle_gamma   90.00
#
_symmetry.space_group_name_H-M   'P 1'
#
loop_
_entity.id
_entity.type
_entity.pdbx_description
1 polymer ?
#
loop_
_entity_poly.entity_id
_entity_poly.type
_entity_poly.pdbx_seq_one_letter_code
_entity_poly.pdbx_strand_id
1 'polypeptide(L)' 'GSKDAARRVEQDLSRHGVRDIDIRRSRGLYKVLVGPFDRADTLARMSERVVELGYERPHQVTR' A
#
# COMPACT_ATOMS: atom_id res chain seq x y z
N GLY A 1 5.40 7.82 13.16
CA GLY A 1 4.06 7.34 12.76
C GLY A 1 3.62 6.20 13.65
N SER A 2 2.34 6.09 13.99
CA SER A 2 1.83 4.99 14.82
C SER A 2 1.55 3.74 13.98
N LYS A 3 1.84 2.55 14.53
CA LYS A 3 1.49 1.25 13.93
C LYS A 3 -0.01 1.14 13.65
N ASP A 4 -0.83 1.77 14.49
CA ASP A 4 -2.28 1.72 14.37
C ASP A 4 -2.78 2.52 13.16
N ALA A 5 -2.10 3.61 12.79
CA ALA A 5 -2.43 4.33 11.56
C ALA A 5 -2.17 3.47 10.33
N ALA A 6 -1.04 2.75 10.28
CA ALA A 6 -0.73 1.83 9.20
C ALA A 6 -1.76 0.67 9.12
N ARG A 7 -2.22 0.16 10.26
CA ARG A 7 -3.30 -0.86 10.31
C ARG A 7 -4.63 -0.36 9.80
N ARG A 8 -4.98 0.92 10.05
CA ARG A 8 -6.21 1.51 9.48
C ARG A 8 -6.14 1.56 7.96
N VAL A 9 -4.99 1.95 7.40
CA VAL A 9 -4.77 1.97 5.95
C VAL A 9 -4.87 0.56 5.38
N GLU A 10 -4.21 -0.44 5.99
CA GLU A 10 -4.32 -1.85 5.60
C GLU A 10 -5.78 -2.33 5.57
N GLN A 11 -6.56 -2.04 6.63
CA GLN A 11 -7.96 -2.43 6.71
C GLN A 11 -8.82 -1.75 5.65
N ASP A 12 -8.59 -0.47 5.40
CA ASP A 12 -9.33 0.31 4.42
C ASP A 12 -9.07 -0.19 3.00
N LEU A 13 -7.80 -0.33 2.62
CA LEU A 13 -7.38 -0.93 1.36
C LEU A 13 -7.97 -2.34 1.18
N SER A 14 -7.94 -3.16 2.23
CA SER A 14 -8.54 -4.51 2.22
C SER A 14 -10.05 -4.49 1.97
N ARG A 15 -10.78 -3.55 2.59
CA ARG A 15 -12.23 -3.37 2.37
C ARG A 15 -12.55 -2.99 0.92
N HIS A 16 -11.63 -2.30 0.26
CA HIS A 16 -11.75 -1.92 -1.14
C HIS A 16 -11.19 -2.95 -2.13
N GLY A 17 -10.86 -4.15 -1.65
CA GLY A 17 -10.46 -5.29 -2.47
C GLY A 17 -8.97 -5.34 -2.83
N VAL A 18 -8.15 -4.43 -2.27
CA VAL A 18 -6.70 -4.50 -2.39
C VAL A 18 -6.18 -5.65 -1.53
N ARG A 19 -5.33 -6.50 -2.11
CA ARG A 19 -4.75 -7.68 -1.46
C ARG A 19 -3.24 -7.52 -1.33
N ASP A 20 -2.62 -8.47 -0.62
CA ASP A 20 -1.17 -8.56 -0.46
C ASP A 20 -0.56 -7.28 0.15
N ILE A 21 -1.09 -6.91 1.32
CA ILE A 21 -0.66 -5.73 2.07
C ILE A 21 0.28 -6.15 3.20
N ASP A 22 1.42 -5.47 3.33
CA ASP A 22 2.40 -5.70 4.41
C ASP A 22 2.70 -4.39 5.14
N ILE A 23 2.78 -4.43 6.47
CA ILE A 23 3.17 -3.29 7.30
C ILE A 23 4.58 -3.50 7.83
N ARG A 24 5.52 -2.67 7.37
CA ARG A 24 6.93 -2.74 7.79
C ARG A 24 7.36 -1.54 8.60
N ARG A 25 8.02 -1.81 9.73
CA ARG A 25 8.72 -0.76 10.50
C ARG A 25 10.07 -0.48 9.86
N SER A 26 10.34 0.78 9.53
CA SER A 26 11.59 1.23 8.91
C SER A 26 11.95 2.63 9.39
N ARG A 27 13.14 2.82 9.97
CA ARG A 27 13.66 4.13 10.43
C ARG A 27 12.65 4.93 11.27
N GLY A 28 11.97 4.26 12.22
CA GLY A 28 10.98 4.89 13.08
C GLY A 28 9.60 5.16 12.44
N LEU A 29 9.40 4.79 11.18
CA LEU A 29 8.13 4.89 10.47
C LEU A 29 7.53 3.51 10.22
N TYR A 30 6.21 3.45 10.01
CA TYR A 30 5.52 2.27 9.52
C TYR A 30 5.14 2.52 8.07
N LYS A 31 5.64 1.67 7.17
CA LYS A 31 5.35 1.69 5.74
C LYS A 31 4.27 0.65 5.45
N VAL A 32 3.27 1.02 4.67
CA VAL A 32 2.29 0.10 4.10
C VAL A 32 2.76 -0.22 2.68
N LEU A 33 2.97 -1.50 2.42
CA LEU A 33 3.41 -2.02 1.12
C LEU A 33 2.26 -2.81 0.52
N VAL A 34 2.07 -2.70 -0.80
CA VAL A 34 1.10 -3.50 -1.55
C VAL A 34 1.86 -4.28 -2.61
N GLY A 35 1.61 -5.58 -2.73
CA GLY A 35 2.32 -6.49 -3.62
C GLY A 35 3.03 -7.63 -2.88
N PRO A 36 3.86 -8.43 -3.56
CA PRO A 36 4.62 -8.09 -4.77
C PRO A 36 3.79 -8.07 -6.07
N PHE A 37 4.26 -7.29 -7.05
CA PHE A 37 3.74 -7.30 -8.42
C PHE A 37 4.80 -7.86 -9.36
N ASP A 38 4.42 -8.83 -10.18
CA ASP A 38 5.24 -9.49 -11.19
C ASP A 38 5.20 -8.77 -12.54
N ARG A 39 4.15 -7.97 -12.78
CA ARG A 39 3.92 -7.24 -14.02
C ARG A 39 3.75 -5.75 -13.78
N ALA A 40 4.33 -4.95 -14.68
CA ALA A 40 4.28 -3.49 -14.62
C ALA A 40 2.86 -2.92 -14.75
N ASP A 41 1.98 -3.56 -15.52
CA ASP A 41 0.60 -3.11 -15.69
C ASP A 41 -0.26 -3.37 -14.43
N THR A 42 -0.01 -4.46 -13.71
CA THR A 42 -0.67 -4.75 -12.43
C THR A 42 -0.26 -3.71 -11.39
N LEU A 43 1.02 -3.36 -11.35
CA LEU A 43 1.54 -2.28 -10.51
C LEU A 43 0.89 -0.93 -10.84
N ALA A 44 0.82 -0.57 -12.12
CA ALA A 44 0.23 0.69 -12.57
C ALA A 44 -1.26 0.79 -12.19
N ARG A 45 -2.04 -0.26 -12.49
CA ARG A 45 -3.47 -0.33 -12.11
C ARG A 45 -3.68 -0.26 -10.61
N MET A 46 -2.82 -0.89 -9.81
CA MET A 46 -2.91 -0.79 -8.36
C MET A 46 -2.58 0.61 -7.86
N SER A 47 -1.57 1.28 -8.44
CA SER A 47 -1.25 2.66 -8.10
C SER A 47 -2.41 3.61 -8.40
N GLU A 48 -3.09 3.43 -9.52
CA GLU A 48 -4.29 4.21 -9.88
C GLU A 48 -5.42 3.93 -8.89
N ARG A 49 -5.66 2.65 -8.57
CA ARG A 49 -6.68 2.25 -7.61
C ARG A 49 -6.49 2.89 -6.23
N VAL A 50 -5.26 2.93 -5.72
CA VAL A 50 -4.96 3.57 -4.43
C VAL A 50 -5.28 5.07 -4.47
N VAL A 51 -5.02 5.74 -5.60
CA VAL A 51 -5.38 7.15 -5.78
C VAL A 51 -6.89 7.35 -5.87
N GLU A 52 -7.61 6.47 -6.56
CA GLU A 52 -9.09 6.49 -6.61
C GLU A 52 -9.73 6.36 -5.23
N LEU A 53 -9.06 5.69 -4.29
CA LEU A 53 -9.50 5.56 -2.90
C LEU A 53 -9.22 6.81 -2.05
N GLY A 54 -8.65 7.86 -2.65
CA GLY A 54 -8.38 9.14 -2.00
C GLY A 54 -7.02 9.23 -1.30
N TYR A 55 -6.14 8.23 -1.49
CA TYR A 55 -4.77 8.28 -0.99
C TYR A 55 -3.84 9.03 -1.95
N GLU A 56 -2.71 9.51 -1.42
CA GLU A 56 -1.62 10.00 -2.25
C GLU A 56 -1.06 8.89 -3.15
N ARG A 57 -0.51 9.29 -4.30
CA ARG A 57 0.10 8.34 -5.25
C ARG A 57 1.20 7.52 -4.54
N PRO A 58 1.08 6.19 -4.49
CA PRO A 58 2.08 5.36 -3.84
C PRO A 58 3.41 5.40 -4.59
N HIS A 59 4.52 5.30 -3.85
CA HIS A 59 5.85 5.20 -4.43
C HIS A 59 6.19 3.74 -4.75
N GLN A 60 6.72 3.51 -5.94
CA GLN A 60 7.31 2.21 -6.28
C GLN A 60 8.59 2.00 -5.47
N VAL A 61 8.69 0.83 -4.82
CA VAL A 61 9.87 0.41 -4.09
C VAL A 61 10.38 -0.90 -4.67
N THR A 62 11.65 -0.92 -5.07
CA THR A 62 12.34 -2.16 -5.44
C THR A 62 12.94 -2.78 -4.18
N ARG A 63 12.77 -4.08 -4.00
CA ARG A 63 13.32 -4.81 -2.85
C ARG A 63 14.77 -5.18 -3.08
#